data_AF-A0A2U1V7A7-F1
#
_entry.id   AF-A0A2U1V7A7-F1
#
_cell.length_a   1.000
_cell.length_b   1.000
_cell.length_c   1.000
_cell.angle_alpha   90.00
_cell.angle_beta   90.00
_cell.angle_gamma   90.00
#
_symmetry.space_group_name_H-M   'P 1'
#
loop_
_entity.id
_entity.type
_entity.pdbx_description
1 polymer ?
#
loop_
_entity_poly.entity_id
_entity_poly.type
_entity_poly.pdbx_seq_one_letter_code
_entity_poly.pdbx_strand_id
1 'polypeptide(L)'
;MAETQPAATTPPAAPAGTILYEDEHLVVVHRPAAGEPTLITFADLTFRPKGDSIWGQEVARKLKVNAIGFVAKRENWFPAASVAAAAAAVRGALRGPAVTYGYSMGGYAALKYARLLGAAHAFGVCPQGSIDPRQVPWDKRFHQHHDAALLPDMAVRPGEPGRFAVLLADPYMPEDARHAAALAKGAGVHWLRTPFMDHAPVWLLVESAFLRQMLDGILAEDLPRLTALMRARRHQSPHWFRHAGNAAFRRGHLEMANRLWKRALELGLSPGIAEQDIMRAMRLRMRALRDAGDRDGATAVALRQAALRPEDFHSQARAGHALLGMGEFNAAEAPFRAALALRKNVGHVYQGLSLVLGSQKRMTEALELCKRGVRDAPGDGKLHVHYGHLLLNNGKLDEAEAQFRIVLRQNPSHAKALLGLSHTLAARGDRAEAIAVARQQVQDADKDPQAYLWLGQLLLFVGEPGEAEPVFREALLLAPELGAAHIGLARALERTGRLELARRTAAEAARRLPEDEKVQALYSRLGPPDLTEAEAAELAPPASPLRRFLRAFFSRDED
;
A
#
# COMPACT_ATOMS: atom_id res chain seq x y z
N MET A 1 30.85 14.57 -34.40
CA MET A 1 31.04 15.82 -33.64
C MET A 1 29.98 15.84 -32.55
N ALA A 2 30.40 15.74 -31.30
CA ALA A 2 29.49 15.72 -30.15
C ALA A 2 29.30 17.17 -29.67
N GLU A 3 28.08 17.69 -29.81
CA GLU A 3 27.70 18.96 -29.19
C GLU A 3 27.49 18.75 -27.69
N THR A 4 28.45 19.24 -26.91
CA THR A 4 28.35 19.39 -25.46
C THR A 4 27.26 20.39 -25.11
N GLN A 5 26.20 19.92 -24.43
CA GLN A 5 25.23 20.80 -23.78
C GLN A 5 25.94 21.67 -22.72
N PRO A 6 25.65 22.99 -22.65
CA PRO A 6 26.24 23.85 -21.64
C PRO A 6 25.74 23.46 -20.25
N ALA A 7 26.67 23.36 -19.30
CA ALA A 7 26.40 23.11 -17.90
C ALA A 7 25.40 24.14 -17.37
N ALA A 8 24.24 23.66 -16.89
CA ALA A 8 23.26 24.50 -16.22
C ALA A 8 23.93 25.13 -15.00
N THR A 9 24.11 26.45 -15.04
CA THR A 9 24.59 27.22 -13.89
C THR A 9 23.61 27.03 -12.74
N THR A 10 24.09 26.40 -11.66
CA THR A 10 23.32 26.22 -10.44
C THR A 10 22.91 27.59 -9.94
N PRO A 11 21.61 27.88 -9.74
CA PRO A 11 21.19 29.17 -9.21
C PRO A 11 21.84 29.40 -7.85
N PRO A 12 22.19 30.66 -7.50
CA PRO A 12 22.84 30.97 -6.24
C PRO A 12 22.02 30.42 -5.06
N ALA A 13 22.70 29.81 -4.09
CA ALA A 13 22.07 29.26 -2.89
C ALA A 13 21.23 30.35 -2.23
N ALA A 14 19.95 30.06 -1.98
CA ALA A 14 19.08 30.97 -1.24
C ALA A 14 19.71 31.25 0.14
N PRO A 15 19.56 32.47 0.70
CA PRO A 15 20.08 32.76 2.02
C PRO A 15 19.56 31.75 3.04
N ALA A 16 20.46 31.32 3.93
CA ALA A 16 20.15 30.34 4.96
C ALA A 16 19.06 30.87 5.91
N GLY A 17 18.10 30.02 6.24
CA GLY A 17 17.10 30.29 7.25
C GLY A 17 17.72 30.32 8.66
N THR A 18 17.09 31.06 9.57
CA THR A 18 17.49 31.12 10.98
C THR A 18 16.48 30.36 11.83
N ILE A 19 16.94 29.49 12.73
CA ILE A 19 16.05 28.81 13.69
C ILE A 19 15.65 29.84 14.76
N LEU A 20 14.35 30.12 14.86
CA LEU A 20 13.79 30.99 15.90
C LEU A 20 13.50 30.23 17.20
N TYR A 21 13.16 28.95 17.09
CA TYR A 21 12.79 28.10 18.21
C TYR A 21 12.91 26.62 17.81
N GLU A 22 13.30 25.78 18.76
CA GLU A 22 13.33 24.33 18.60
C GLU A 22 13.09 23.65 19.95
N ASP A 23 12.27 22.60 19.94
CA ASP A 23 12.08 21.70 21.08
C ASP A 23 11.98 20.23 20.61
N GLU A 24 11.54 19.33 21.48
CA GLU A 24 11.36 17.91 21.15
C GLU A 24 10.35 17.66 20.01
N HIS A 25 9.42 18.59 19.76
CA HIS A 25 8.26 18.37 18.91
C HIS A 25 8.31 19.13 17.59
N LEU A 26 8.94 20.30 17.54
CA LEU A 26 8.99 21.13 16.34
C LEU A 26 10.25 21.98 16.23
N VAL A 27 10.50 22.46 15.01
CA VAL A 27 11.49 23.49 14.69
C VAL A 27 10.76 24.64 14.00
N VAL A 28 11.08 25.86 14.38
CA VAL A 28 10.56 27.09 13.74
C VAL A 28 11.70 27.78 13.03
N VAL A 29 11.57 27.93 11.71
CA VAL A 29 12.62 28.52 10.86
C VAL A 29 12.11 29.78 10.20
N HIS A 30 12.86 30.86 10.33
CA HIS A 30 12.62 32.15 9.68
C HIS A 30 13.47 32.30 8.43
N ARG A 31 12.82 32.72 7.34
CA ARG A 31 13.43 33.10 6.07
C ARG A 31 13.05 34.55 5.77
N PRO A 32 13.93 35.52 6.06
CA PRO A 32 13.61 36.92 5.90
C PRO A 32 13.52 37.33 4.43
N ALA A 33 12.55 38.19 4.13
CA ALA A 33 12.44 38.91 2.86
C ALA A 33 11.65 40.21 3.08
N ALA A 34 11.84 41.19 2.20
CA ALA A 34 11.26 42.52 2.36
C ALA A 34 9.79 42.61 1.93
N GLY A 35 9.28 41.67 1.13
CA GLY A 35 7.92 41.71 0.62
C GLY A 35 6.87 41.30 1.66
N GLU A 36 5.67 41.85 1.48
CA GLU A 36 4.47 41.56 2.27
C GLU A 36 3.50 40.61 1.51
N PRO A 37 2.65 39.84 2.22
CA PRO A 37 2.57 39.69 3.68
C PRO A 37 3.64 38.74 4.24
N THR A 38 3.82 38.71 5.57
CA THR A 38 4.50 37.59 6.22
C THR A 38 3.67 36.31 6.12
N LEU A 39 4.25 35.24 5.60
CA LEU A 39 3.63 33.93 5.50
C LEU A 39 4.11 33.03 6.64
N ILE A 40 3.21 32.65 7.54
CA ILE A 40 3.51 31.69 8.60
C ILE A 40 3.02 30.31 8.15
N THR A 41 3.94 29.38 7.87
CA THR A 41 3.60 28.12 7.20
C THR A 41 3.57 26.93 8.14
N PHE A 42 2.61 26.03 7.91
CA PHE A 42 2.49 24.75 8.61
C PHE A 42 2.33 23.63 7.58
N ALA A 43 3.18 22.62 7.68
CA ALA A 43 3.21 21.52 6.73
C ALA A 43 2.22 20.39 7.08
N ASP A 44 2.03 19.46 6.15
CA ASP A 44 1.26 18.25 6.39
C ASP A 44 2.07 17.18 7.14
N LEU A 45 1.45 16.01 7.34
CA LEU A 45 2.05 14.87 8.02
C LEU A 45 3.27 14.27 7.30
N THR A 46 3.61 14.67 6.08
CA THR A 46 4.71 14.07 5.30
C THR A 46 6.01 14.88 5.32
N PHE A 47 5.92 16.17 5.66
CA PHE A 47 7.07 17.06 5.68
C PHE A 47 7.78 17.02 7.04
N ARG A 48 9.11 16.86 7.02
CA ARG A 48 9.96 16.77 8.22
C ARG A 48 11.16 17.70 8.11
N PRO A 49 11.81 18.06 9.23
CA PRO A 49 12.99 18.91 9.21
C PRO A 49 14.10 18.30 8.36
N LYS A 50 14.61 19.07 7.41
CA LYS A 50 15.80 18.74 6.62
C LYS A 50 16.67 20.00 6.51
N GLY A 51 17.56 20.19 7.47
CA GLY A 51 18.27 21.46 7.63
C GLY A 51 17.29 22.60 7.97
N ASP A 52 17.39 23.71 7.25
CA ASP A 52 16.59 24.93 7.40
C ASP A 52 15.37 24.99 6.45
N SER A 53 14.96 23.85 5.89
CA SER A 53 13.87 23.79 4.91
C SER A 53 12.51 24.02 5.57
N ILE A 54 11.66 24.84 4.94
CA ILE A 54 10.25 25.02 5.36
C ILE A 54 9.28 24.64 4.25
N TRP A 55 8.09 24.18 4.63
CA TRP A 55 7.01 24.01 3.67
C TRP A 55 6.56 25.37 3.13
N GLY A 56 6.35 25.46 1.81
CA GLY A 56 6.06 26.71 1.13
C GLY A 56 7.29 27.60 0.85
N GLN A 57 8.51 27.16 1.14
CA GLN A 57 9.75 27.94 0.90
C GLN A 57 9.87 28.46 -0.53
N GLU A 58 9.67 27.60 -1.52
CA GLU A 58 9.82 27.98 -2.93
C GLU A 58 8.75 29.00 -3.37
N VAL A 59 7.54 28.87 -2.81
CA VAL A 59 6.48 29.86 -3.00
C VAL A 59 6.88 31.19 -2.38
N ALA A 60 7.29 31.20 -1.10
CA ALA A 60 7.71 32.42 -0.41
C ALA A 60 8.85 33.13 -1.15
N ARG A 61 9.83 32.36 -1.64
CA ARG A 61 10.95 32.85 -2.46
C ARG A 61 10.46 33.50 -3.76
N LYS A 62 9.58 32.83 -4.51
CA LYS A 62 9.01 33.37 -5.76
C LYS A 62 8.19 34.63 -5.53
N LEU A 63 7.44 34.68 -4.43
CA LEU A 63 6.65 35.84 -4.03
C LEU A 63 7.50 36.95 -3.38
N LYS A 64 8.75 36.64 -3.02
CA LYS A 64 9.69 37.53 -2.30
C LYS A 64 9.15 38.02 -0.97
N VAL A 65 8.41 37.16 -0.26
CA VAL A 65 7.74 37.50 1.01
C VAL A 65 8.45 36.90 2.21
N ASN A 66 8.39 37.59 3.35
CA ASN A 66 8.88 37.09 4.63
C ASN A 66 8.19 35.77 5.00
N ALA A 67 8.92 34.73 5.42
CA ALA A 67 8.32 33.44 5.74
C ALA A 67 8.85 32.85 7.05
N ILE A 68 7.94 32.29 7.85
CA ILE A 68 8.24 31.62 9.12
C ILE A 68 7.57 30.25 9.09
N GLY A 69 8.35 29.19 8.99
CA GLY A 69 7.83 27.82 8.89
C GLY A 69 7.90 27.07 10.20
N PHE A 70 6.76 26.53 10.63
CA PHE A 70 6.67 25.52 11.68
C PHE A 70 6.82 24.14 11.05
N VAL A 71 7.84 23.40 11.49
CA VAL A 71 8.16 22.06 10.99
C VAL A 71 8.04 21.06 12.14
N ALA A 72 7.05 20.18 12.06
CA ALA A 72 6.86 19.13 13.05
C ALA A 72 7.91 18.02 12.89
N LYS A 73 8.48 17.54 14.01
CA LYS A 73 9.44 16.43 14.03
C LYS A 73 8.79 15.06 13.87
N ARG A 74 7.49 14.95 14.16
CA ARG A 74 6.64 13.75 14.01
C ARG A 74 5.18 14.14 13.74
N GLU A 75 4.30 13.17 13.52
CA GLU A 75 2.86 13.36 13.36
C GLU A 75 2.21 13.76 14.70
N ASN A 76 2.34 15.03 15.11
CA ASN A 76 1.96 15.51 16.43
C ASN A 76 0.94 16.66 16.44
N TRP A 77 0.41 17.07 15.28
CA TRP A 77 -0.59 18.15 15.17
C TRP A 77 -0.18 19.49 15.81
N PHE A 78 1.12 19.77 15.89
CA PHE A 78 1.68 21.01 16.43
C PHE A 78 1.19 21.30 17.87
N PRO A 79 1.81 20.68 18.89
CA PRO A 79 1.37 20.79 20.28
C PRO A 79 1.26 22.25 20.74
N ALA A 80 0.17 22.60 21.42
CA ALA A 80 -0.14 23.99 21.78
C ALA A 80 0.95 24.63 22.66
N ALA A 81 1.56 23.84 23.56
CA ALA A 81 2.65 24.29 24.41
C ALA A 81 3.89 24.71 23.60
N SER A 82 4.30 23.88 22.64
CA SER A 82 5.42 24.18 21.73
C SER A 82 5.17 25.41 20.87
N VAL A 83 3.96 25.56 20.32
CA VAL A 83 3.60 26.73 19.50
C VAL A 83 3.56 27.99 20.35
N ALA A 84 3.03 27.92 21.58
CA ALA A 84 3.00 29.05 22.51
C ALA A 84 4.40 29.50 22.92
N ALA A 85 5.32 28.56 23.17
CA ALA A 85 6.71 28.86 23.50
C ALA A 85 7.44 29.59 22.35
N ALA A 86 7.16 29.22 21.09
CA ALA A 86 7.71 29.90 19.92
C ALA A 86 7.07 31.27 19.64
N ALA A 87 5.87 31.55 20.15
CA ALA A 87 5.02 32.63 19.67
C ALA A 87 5.64 34.03 19.82
N ALA A 88 6.39 34.28 20.89
CA ALA A 88 7.06 35.58 21.11
C ALA A 88 8.14 35.84 20.04
N ALA A 89 8.97 34.85 19.75
CA ALA A 89 10.00 34.94 18.71
C ALA A 89 9.38 35.13 17.32
N VAL A 90 8.30 34.40 17.02
CA VAL A 90 7.57 34.54 15.74
C VAL A 90 6.99 35.94 15.58
N ARG A 91 6.33 36.49 16.60
CA ARG A 91 5.79 37.86 16.57
C ARG A 91 6.89 38.91 16.36
N GLY A 92 8.07 38.72 16.95
CA GLY A 92 9.23 39.59 16.74
C GLY A 92 9.81 39.54 15.33
N ALA A 93 9.60 38.44 14.60
CA ALA A 93 10.11 38.23 13.23
C ALA A 93 9.10 38.63 12.13
N LEU A 94 7.91 39.13 12.48
CA LEU A 94 6.92 39.58 11.50
C LEU A 94 7.39 40.82 10.74
N ARG A 95 6.92 40.92 9.48
CA ARG A 95 7.11 42.04 8.56
C ARG A 95 5.78 42.30 7.85
N GLY A 96 5.18 43.45 8.13
CA GLY A 96 3.86 43.82 7.60
C GLY A 96 2.72 42.91 8.10
N PRO A 97 1.58 42.88 7.39
CA PRO A 97 0.47 41.97 7.68
C PRO A 97 0.91 40.51 7.62
N ALA A 98 0.32 39.64 8.46
CA ALA A 98 0.66 38.23 8.52
C ALA A 98 -0.53 37.32 8.22
N VAL A 99 -0.27 36.25 7.46
CA VAL A 99 -1.24 35.20 7.11
C VAL A 99 -0.67 33.84 7.53
N THR A 100 -1.40 33.09 8.35
CA THR A 100 -1.08 31.67 8.56
C THR A 100 -1.57 30.83 7.38
N TYR A 101 -0.76 29.90 6.91
CA TYR A 101 -1.07 29.06 5.76
C TYR A 101 -0.64 27.61 5.99
N GLY A 102 -1.54 26.65 5.74
CA GLY A 102 -1.19 25.25 5.91
C GLY A 102 -2.13 24.28 5.22
N TYR A 103 -1.69 23.04 5.13
CA TYR A 103 -2.41 21.94 4.48
C TYR A 103 -2.56 20.74 5.42
N SER A 104 -3.75 20.15 5.45
CA SER A 104 -4.09 18.98 6.28
C SER A 104 -3.83 19.26 7.77
N MET A 105 -2.92 18.53 8.42
CA MET A 105 -2.43 18.80 9.77
C MET A 105 -1.97 20.24 9.95
N GLY A 106 -1.30 20.81 8.94
CA GLY A 106 -0.90 22.21 8.96
C GLY A 106 -2.05 23.18 8.73
N GLY A 107 -3.10 22.75 8.03
CA GLY A 107 -4.33 23.54 7.86
C GLY A 107 -5.04 23.75 9.19
N TYR A 108 -5.05 22.71 10.04
CA TYR A 108 -5.50 22.83 11.43
C TYR A 108 -4.68 23.88 12.20
N ALA A 109 -3.36 23.74 12.20
CA ALA A 109 -2.48 24.65 12.95
C ALA A 109 -2.58 26.10 12.44
N ALA A 110 -2.72 26.30 11.13
CA ALA A 110 -2.93 27.61 10.54
C ALA A 110 -4.18 28.31 11.07
N LEU A 111 -5.28 27.58 11.25
CA LEU A 111 -6.51 28.12 11.83
C LEU A 111 -6.43 28.24 13.36
N LYS A 112 -5.85 27.25 14.04
CA LYS A 112 -5.79 27.18 15.51
C LYS A 112 -4.90 28.26 16.12
N TYR A 113 -3.81 28.62 15.45
CA TYR A 113 -2.74 29.44 16.05
C TYR A 113 -2.56 30.82 15.41
N ALA A 114 -3.41 31.23 14.47
CA ALA A 114 -3.25 32.52 13.77
C ALA A 114 -3.12 33.70 14.72
N ARG A 115 -4.12 33.88 15.60
CA ARG A 115 -4.12 34.97 16.59
C ARG A 115 -2.95 34.89 17.57
N LEU A 116 -2.61 33.68 18.04
CA LEU A 116 -1.49 33.47 18.96
C LEU A 116 -0.16 33.95 18.35
N LEU A 117 0.02 33.71 17.06
CA LEU A 117 1.24 34.06 16.32
C LEU A 117 1.22 35.47 15.73
N GLY A 118 0.20 36.27 16.02
CA GLY A 118 0.09 37.66 15.57
C GLY A 118 -0.43 37.82 14.15
N ALA A 119 -0.99 36.77 13.53
CA ALA A 119 -1.66 36.86 12.24
C ALA A 119 -3.14 37.23 12.43
N ALA A 120 -3.59 38.25 11.69
CA ALA A 120 -5.00 38.64 11.63
C ALA A 120 -5.80 37.78 10.63
N HIS A 121 -5.11 37.04 9.77
CA HIS A 121 -5.70 36.27 8.68
C HIS A 121 -5.18 34.83 8.68
N ALA A 122 -6.05 33.89 8.30
CA ALA A 122 -5.69 32.48 8.21
C ALA A 122 -6.19 31.82 6.93
N PHE A 123 -5.41 30.89 6.40
CA PHE A 123 -5.72 30.12 5.22
C PHE A 123 -5.44 28.63 5.42
N GLY A 124 -6.49 27.86 5.69
CA GLY A 124 -6.40 26.42 5.89
C GLY A 124 -6.81 25.63 4.65
N VAL A 125 -6.02 24.63 4.25
CA VAL A 125 -6.39 23.71 3.16
C VAL A 125 -6.64 22.32 3.75
N CYS A 126 -7.86 21.80 3.59
CA CYS A 126 -8.34 20.54 4.17
C CYS A 126 -8.00 20.35 5.67
N PRO A 127 -8.28 21.34 6.54
CA PRO A 127 -7.96 21.24 7.96
C PRO A 127 -8.73 20.11 8.64
N GLN A 128 -8.05 19.29 9.45
CA GLN A 128 -8.73 18.46 10.46
C GLN A 128 -9.04 19.33 11.67
N GLY A 129 -10.28 19.76 11.85
CA GLY A 129 -10.67 20.63 12.96
C GLY A 129 -10.36 20.03 14.34
N SER A 130 -10.19 18.72 14.42
CA SER A 130 -9.64 17.95 15.53
C SER A 130 -9.26 16.55 15.04
N ILE A 131 -8.38 15.85 15.77
CA ILE A 131 -8.19 14.38 15.63
C ILE A 131 -8.52 13.63 16.92
N ASP A 132 -8.98 14.33 17.96
CA ASP A 132 -9.40 13.72 19.23
C ASP A 132 -10.59 12.77 18.97
N PRO A 133 -10.46 11.47 19.26
CA PRO A 133 -11.53 10.50 19.04
C PRO A 133 -12.84 10.85 19.75
N ARG A 134 -12.80 11.64 20.83
CA ARG A 134 -13.98 12.12 21.56
C ARG A 134 -14.71 13.23 20.80
N GLN A 135 -13.98 14.07 20.07
CA GLN A 135 -14.53 15.19 19.31
C GLN A 135 -14.95 14.76 17.89
N VAL A 136 -14.20 13.84 17.29
CA VAL A 136 -14.40 13.36 15.92
C VAL A 136 -14.42 11.83 15.84
N PRO A 137 -15.36 11.14 16.51
CA PRO A 137 -15.45 9.67 16.50
C PRO A 137 -15.70 9.08 15.10
N TRP A 138 -16.13 9.92 14.16
CA TRP A 138 -16.46 9.58 12.78
C TRP A 138 -15.28 9.65 11.81
N ASP A 139 -14.17 10.32 12.16
CA ASP A 139 -12.96 10.39 11.32
C ASP A 139 -11.81 9.61 11.97
N LYS A 140 -11.73 8.32 11.65
CA LYS A 140 -10.72 7.42 12.23
C LYS A 140 -9.34 7.54 11.60
N ARG A 141 -9.18 8.36 10.53
CA ARG A 141 -7.94 8.40 9.73
C ARG A 141 -6.70 8.73 10.55
N PHE A 142 -6.86 9.49 11.64
CA PHE A 142 -5.74 10.04 12.40
C PHE A 142 -5.81 9.78 13.91
N HIS A 143 -6.76 8.95 14.39
CA HIS A 143 -6.91 8.66 15.82
C HIS A 143 -5.64 8.09 16.44
N GLN A 144 -4.89 7.28 15.68
CA GLN A 144 -3.60 6.72 16.13
C GLN A 144 -2.52 7.78 16.45
N HIS A 145 -2.69 9.02 15.98
CA HIS A 145 -1.77 10.12 16.24
C HIS A 145 -2.26 11.06 17.35
N HIS A 146 -3.42 10.79 17.94
CA HIS A 146 -3.92 11.57 19.07
C HIS A 146 -3.27 11.05 20.37
N ASP A 147 -2.52 11.93 21.01
CA ASP A 147 -2.02 11.77 22.36
C ASP A 147 -2.71 12.81 23.25
N ALA A 148 -3.52 12.36 24.21
CA ALA A 148 -4.31 13.24 25.06
C ALA A 148 -3.45 14.09 26.01
N ALA A 149 -2.24 13.63 26.37
CA ALA A 149 -1.33 14.42 27.20
C ALA A 149 -0.70 15.55 26.37
N LEU A 150 -0.38 15.27 25.11
CA LEU A 150 0.24 16.24 24.20
C LEU A 150 -0.76 17.20 23.56
N LEU A 151 -1.98 16.71 23.28
CA LEU A 151 -3.06 17.41 22.59
C LEU A 151 -4.36 17.38 23.43
N PRO A 152 -4.36 17.99 24.62
CA PRO A 152 -5.48 17.89 25.56
C PRO A 152 -6.74 18.63 25.08
N ASP A 153 -6.56 19.71 24.30
CA ASP A 153 -7.66 20.45 23.66
C ASP A 153 -7.30 20.84 22.21
N MET A 154 -7.95 20.15 21.28
CA MET A 154 -7.79 20.38 19.84
C MET A 154 -8.89 21.26 19.23
N ALA A 155 -9.90 21.68 19.97
CA ALA A 155 -11.03 22.38 19.35
C ALA A 155 -10.58 23.77 18.85
N VAL A 156 -10.79 24.08 17.57
CA VAL A 156 -10.57 25.44 17.04
C VAL A 156 -11.74 26.33 17.48
N ARG A 157 -11.45 27.37 18.27
CA ARG A 157 -12.41 28.25 18.92
C ARG A 157 -12.63 29.54 18.10
N PRO A 158 -13.78 30.22 18.25
CA PRO A 158 -13.98 31.55 17.69
C PRO A 158 -12.83 32.51 18.05
N GLY A 159 -12.36 33.28 17.05
CA GLY A 159 -11.29 34.26 17.20
C GLY A 159 -9.87 33.71 17.14
N GLU A 160 -9.65 32.40 17.31
CA GLU A 160 -8.32 31.78 17.09
C GLU A 160 -7.85 31.89 15.64
N PRO A 161 -8.70 31.70 14.61
CA PRO A 161 -8.32 31.92 13.20
C PRO A 161 -8.05 33.37 12.81
N GLY A 162 -8.17 34.33 13.73
CA GLY A 162 -8.01 35.75 13.46
C GLY A 162 -9.33 36.44 13.07
N ARG A 163 -9.20 37.61 12.43
CA ARG A 163 -10.33 38.45 12.01
C ARG A 163 -11.02 37.91 10.75
N PHE A 164 -10.24 37.37 9.82
CA PHE A 164 -10.77 36.80 8.58
C PHE A 164 -10.01 35.53 8.20
N ALA A 165 -10.72 34.41 8.16
CA ALA A 165 -10.14 33.11 7.87
C ALA A 165 -10.89 32.42 6.75
N VAL A 166 -10.12 31.75 5.89
CA VAL A 166 -10.65 30.99 4.76
C VAL A 166 -10.16 29.55 4.86
N LEU A 167 -11.04 28.61 4.52
CA LEU A 167 -10.65 27.22 4.31
C LEU A 167 -11.05 26.70 2.93
N LEU A 168 -10.21 25.85 2.34
CA LEU A 168 -10.55 25.04 1.16
C LEU A 168 -10.83 23.60 1.57
N ALA A 169 -11.95 23.04 1.12
CA ALA A 169 -12.25 21.61 1.29
C ALA A 169 -13.27 21.15 0.25
N ASP A 170 -13.18 19.89 -0.16
CA ASP A 170 -14.15 19.27 -1.06
C ASP A 170 -15.46 18.94 -0.32
N PRO A 171 -16.62 19.50 -0.73
CA PRO A 171 -17.90 19.16 -0.13
C PRO A 171 -18.36 17.71 -0.38
N TYR A 172 -17.71 16.98 -1.29
CA TYR A 172 -18.04 15.59 -1.62
C TYR A 172 -17.10 14.56 -0.99
N MET A 173 -16.09 15.02 -0.24
CA MET A 173 -15.29 14.15 0.63
C MET A 173 -15.88 14.19 2.04
N PRO A 174 -16.55 13.12 2.52
CA PRO A 174 -17.35 13.18 3.75
C PRO A 174 -16.58 13.66 4.97
N GLU A 175 -15.34 13.20 5.15
CA GLU A 175 -14.53 13.54 6.31
C GLU A 175 -14.16 15.03 6.32
N ASP A 176 -13.58 15.50 5.21
CA ASP A 176 -13.16 16.89 5.05
C ASP A 176 -14.36 17.85 5.06
N ALA A 177 -15.48 17.47 4.44
CA ALA A 177 -16.72 18.27 4.44
C ALA A 177 -17.28 18.45 5.86
N ARG A 178 -17.21 17.41 6.71
CA ARG A 178 -17.66 17.50 8.10
C ARG A 178 -16.75 18.38 8.95
N HIS A 179 -15.43 18.28 8.78
CA HIS A 179 -14.48 19.20 9.43
C HIS A 179 -14.71 20.64 8.98
N ALA A 180 -14.83 20.87 7.67
CA ALA A 180 -15.07 22.19 7.10
C ALA A 180 -16.38 22.82 7.60
N ALA A 181 -17.47 22.05 7.66
CA ALA A 181 -18.75 22.51 8.18
C ALA A 181 -18.67 22.87 9.67
N ALA A 182 -17.98 22.05 10.47
CA ALA A 182 -17.78 22.32 11.89
C ALA A 182 -16.96 23.61 12.12
N LEU A 183 -15.87 23.80 11.38
CA LEU A 183 -15.04 25.00 11.45
C LEU A 183 -15.78 26.26 10.98
N ALA A 184 -16.57 26.15 9.91
CA ALA A 184 -17.36 27.27 9.41
C ALA A 184 -18.43 27.72 10.41
N LYS A 185 -19.11 26.77 11.06
CA LYS A 185 -20.14 27.07 12.06
C LYS A 185 -19.54 27.49 13.41
N GLY A 186 -18.51 26.80 13.86
CA GLY A 186 -18.00 26.89 15.23
C GLY A 186 -16.86 27.88 15.42
N ALA A 187 -16.08 28.19 14.39
CA ALA A 187 -14.91 29.08 14.47
C ALA A 187 -15.00 30.31 13.54
N GLY A 188 -16.11 30.47 12.80
CA GLY A 188 -16.32 31.61 11.91
C GLY A 188 -15.45 31.61 10.65
N VAL A 189 -15.01 30.43 10.19
CA VAL A 189 -14.12 30.30 9.02
C VAL A 189 -14.93 30.23 7.72
N HIS A 190 -14.55 31.00 6.70
CA HIS A 190 -15.24 30.97 5.41
C HIS A 190 -14.83 29.75 4.57
N TRP A 191 -15.78 28.87 4.29
CA TRP A 191 -15.54 27.68 3.46
C TRP A 191 -15.68 27.97 1.97
N LEU A 192 -14.54 28.07 1.27
CA LEU A 192 -14.48 28.06 -0.19
C LEU A 192 -14.46 26.61 -0.67
N ARG A 193 -15.61 26.16 -1.18
CA ARG A 193 -15.81 24.78 -1.63
C ARG A 193 -14.94 24.47 -2.85
N THR A 194 -14.35 23.28 -2.86
CA THR A 194 -13.55 22.76 -3.98
C THR A 194 -14.05 21.38 -4.42
N PRO A 195 -15.22 21.31 -5.08
CA PRO A 195 -15.86 20.06 -5.49
C PRO A 195 -14.95 19.18 -6.35
N PHE A 196 -14.97 17.88 -6.04
CA PHE A 196 -14.21 16.84 -6.73
C PHE A 196 -12.69 16.99 -6.63
N MET A 197 -12.19 17.61 -5.56
CA MET A 197 -10.75 17.66 -5.28
C MET A 197 -10.30 16.62 -4.27
N ASP A 198 -11.20 15.81 -3.71
CA ASP A 198 -10.92 14.90 -2.59
C ASP A 198 -10.14 15.66 -1.48
N HIS A 199 -9.12 15.05 -0.86
CA HIS A 199 -8.23 15.71 0.11
C HIS A 199 -7.14 16.56 -0.56
N ALA A 200 -7.26 16.90 -1.84
CA ALA A 200 -6.21 17.50 -2.67
C ALA A 200 -6.42 18.96 -3.17
N PRO A 201 -7.28 19.83 -2.59
CA PRO A 201 -7.40 21.24 -3.00
C PRO A 201 -6.09 22.03 -3.06
N VAL A 202 -5.06 21.63 -2.32
CA VAL A 202 -3.72 22.29 -2.37
C VAL A 202 -3.16 22.35 -3.79
N TRP A 203 -3.50 21.37 -4.65
CA TRP A 203 -3.05 21.34 -6.04
C TRP A 203 -3.67 22.42 -6.92
N LEU A 204 -4.74 23.09 -6.46
CA LEU A 204 -5.29 24.27 -7.13
C LEU A 204 -4.40 25.50 -6.93
N LEU A 205 -3.53 25.49 -5.91
CA LEU A 205 -2.71 26.63 -5.46
C LEU A 205 -1.25 26.56 -5.92
N VAL A 206 -0.87 25.55 -6.72
CA VAL A 206 0.53 25.28 -7.11
C VAL A 206 1.19 26.45 -7.83
N GLU A 207 0.42 27.21 -8.61
CA GLU A 207 0.91 28.39 -9.30
C GLU A 207 1.07 29.55 -8.32
N SER A 208 2.32 29.99 -8.12
CA SER A 208 2.64 31.07 -7.16
C SER A 208 1.85 32.35 -7.44
N ALA A 209 1.64 32.71 -8.71
CA ALA A 209 0.82 33.87 -9.09
C ALA A 209 -0.65 33.73 -8.67
N PHE A 210 -1.21 32.52 -8.74
CA PHE A 210 -2.59 32.28 -8.29
C PHE A 210 -2.68 32.29 -6.76
N LEU A 211 -1.72 31.67 -6.07
CA LEU A 211 -1.66 31.74 -4.60
C LEU A 211 -1.50 33.19 -4.12
N ARG A 212 -0.73 34.02 -4.82
CA ARG A 212 -0.65 35.46 -4.51
C ARG A 212 -2.01 36.14 -4.58
N GLN A 213 -2.80 35.91 -5.63
CA GLN A 213 -4.16 36.47 -5.74
C GLN A 213 -5.07 36.01 -4.60
N MET A 214 -4.93 34.77 -4.14
CA MET A 214 -5.65 34.25 -2.98
C MET A 214 -5.23 34.96 -1.69
N LEU A 215 -3.93 35.14 -1.45
CA LEU A 215 -3.41 35.86 -0.28
C LEU A 215 -3.88 37.33 -0.27
N ASP A 216 -3.81 38.01 -1.41
CA ASP A 216 -4.26 39.40 -1.55
C ASP A 216 -5.77 39.54 -1.26
N GLY A 217 -6.59 38.60 -1.75
CA GLY A 217 -8.03 38.59 -1.46
C GLY A 217 -8.36 38.28 0.00
N ILE A 218 -7.55 37.45 0.67
CA ILE A 218 -7.69 37.16 2.11
C ILE A 218 -7.34 38.39 2.93
N LEU A 219 -6.24 39.07 2.64
CA LEU A 219 -5.84 40.31 3.31
C LEU A 219 -6.87 41.43 3.11
N ALA A 220 -7.49 41.49 1.93
CA ALA A 220 -8.55 42.42 1.61
C ALA A 220 -9.93 42.01 2.19
N GLU A 221 -10.04 40.82 2.78
CA GLU A 221 -11.27 40.27 3.36
C GLU A 221 -12.43 40.16 2.33
N ASP A 222 -12.06 39.96 1.06
CA ASP A 222 -12.98 39.97 -0.08
C ASP A 222 -13.42 38.55 -0.44
N LEU A 223 -14.36 38.03 0.33
CA LEU A 223 -14.94 36.70 0.12
C LEU A 223 -15.58 36.52 -1.29
N PRO A 224 -16.33 37.51 -1.83
CA PRO A 224 -16.86 37.43 -3.20
C PRO A 224 -15.76 37.23 -4.25
N ARG A 225 -14.67 38.00 -4.20
CA ARG A 225 -13.54 37.86 -5.12
C ARG A 225 -12.87 36.51 -4.99
N LEU A 226 -12.61 36.04 -3.77
CA LEU A 226 -12.01 34.73 -3.53
C LEU A 226 -12.88 33.59 -4.08
N THR A 227 -14.20 33.70 -3.92
CA THR A 227 -15.17 32.75 -4.47
C THR A 227 -15.13 32.73 -6.00
N ALA A 228 -15.07 33.90 -6.65
CA ALA A 228 -14.97 34.01 -8.10
C ALA A 228 -13.65 33.42 -8.63
N LEU A 229 -12.52 33.73 -7.99
CA LEU A 229 -11.19 33.19 -8.33
C LEU A 229 -11.19 31.65 -8.28
N MET A 230 -11.69 31.07 -7.20
CA MET A 230 -11.73 29.62 -7.04
C MET A 230 -12.69 28.93 -8.02
N ARG A 231 -13.79 29.58 -8.41
CA ARG A 231 -14.68 29.07 -9.47
C ARG A 231 -13.98 29.07 -10.83
N ALA A 232 -13.34 30.17 -11.20
CA ALA A 232 -12.60 30.27 -12.46
C ALA A 232 -11.45 29.25 -12.53
N ARG A 233 -10.72 29.06 -11.42
CA ARG A 233 -9.58 28.14 -11.34
C ARG A 233 -9.93 26.70 -11.71
N ARG A 234 -11.14 26.23 -11.40
CA ARG A 234 -11.59 24.85 -11.72
C ARG A 234 -11.55 24.56 -13.22
N HIS A 235 -11.81 25.56 -14.05
CA HIS A 235 -11.86 25.40 -15.51
C HIS A 235 -10.48 25.44 -16.18
N GLN A 236 -9.43 25.77 -15.42
CA GLN A 236 -8.07 25.95 -15.94
C GLN A 236 -7.05 25.02 -15.27
N SER A 237 -7.41 24.37 -14.15
CA SER A 237 -6.49 23.52 -13.41
C SER A 237 -6.43 22.09 -13.96
N PRO A 238 -5.27 21.59 -14.42
CA PRO A 238 -5.12 20.18 -14.80
C PRO A 238 -5.46 19.24 -13.64
N HIS A 239 -5.19 19.64 -12.40
CA HIS A 239 -5.49 18.84 -11.21
C HIS A 239 -6.99 18.74 -10.94
N TRP A 240 -7.77 19.79 -11.20
CA TRP A 240 -9.23 19.69 -11.06
C TRP A 240 -9.81 18.67 -12.04
N PHE A 241 -9.44 18.77 -13.32
CA PHE A 241 -9.86 17.80 -14.34
C PHE A 241 -9.42 16.38 -14.01
N ARG A 242 -8.22 16.19 -13.46
CA ARG A 242 -7.73 14.91 -12.96
C ARG A 242 -8.65 14.31 -11.89
N HIS A 243 -8.90 15.04 -10.80
CA HIS A 243 -9.70 14.52 -9.69
C HIS A 243 -11.18 14.38 -10.03
N ALA A 244 -11.74 15.32 -10.81
CA ALA A 244 -13.09 15.19 -11.35
C ALA A 244 -13.21 13.95 -12.26
N GLY A 245 -12.21 13.67 -13.09
CA GLY A 245 -12.13 12.46 -13.90
C GLY A 245 -12.12 11.18 -13.06
N ASN A 246 -11.30 11.16 -11.99
CA ASN A 246 -11.26 10.06 -11.03
C ASN A 246 -12.63 9.85 -10.36
N ALA A 247 -13.29 10.94 -9.94
CA ALA A 247 -14.60 10.90 -9.30
C ALA A 247 -15.71 10.43 -10.25
N ALA A 248 -15.69 10.87 -11.51
CA ALA A 248 -16.59 10.41 -12.56
C ALA A 248 -16.39 8.93 -12.86
N PHE A 249 -15.12 8.48 -12.93
CA PHE A 249 -14.78 7.09 -13.17
C PHE A 249 -15.30 6.18 -12.06
N ARG A 250 -15.02 6.51 -10.79
CA ARG A 250 -15.49 5.72 -9.63
C ARG A 250 -17.01 5.54 -9.65
N ARG A 251 -17.75 6.56 -10.10
CA ARG A 251 -19.22 6.55 -10.25
C ARG A 251 -19.72 5.85 -11.51
N GLY A 252 -18.84 5.47 -12.44
CA GLY A 252 -19.21 4.72 -13.65
C GLY A 252 -19.43 5.57 -14.89
N HIS A 253 -19.17 6.87 -14.83
CA HIS A 253 -19.26 7.77 -15.97
C HIS A 253 -17.96 7.72 -16.79
N LEU A 254 -17.69 6.58 -17.44
CA LEU A 254 -16.41 6.28 -18.10
C LEU A 254 -16.05 7.29 -19.21
N GLU A 255 -17.01 7.67 -20.04
CA GLU A 255 -16.80 8.64 -21.13
C GLU A 255 -16.51 10.04 -20.61
N MET A 256 -17.22 10.44 -19.54
CA MET A 256 -16.94 11.69 -18.84
C MET A 256 -15.53 11.68 -18.25
N ALA A 257 -15.16 10.59 -17.57
CA ALA A 257 -13.83 10.43 -16.98
C ALA A 257 -12.73 10.59 -18.03
N ASN A 258 -12.87 9.94 -19.19
CA ASN A 258 -11.90 10.07 -20.28
C ASN A 258 -11.80 11.48 -20.83
N ARG A 259 -12.92 12.17 -21.04
CA ARG A 259 -12.91 13.58 -21.49
C ARG A 259 -12.19 14.48 -20.48
N LEU A 260 -12.46 14.28 -19.19
CA LEU A 260 -11.82 15.04 -18.11
C LEU A 260 -10.32 14.74 -18.03
N TRP A 261 -9.90 13.47 -18.07
CA TRP A 261 -8.47 13.13 -18.10
C TRP A 261 -7.76 13.63 -19.35
N LYS A 262 -8.39 13.55 -20.53
CA LYS A 262 -7.85 14.13 -21.77
C LYS A 262 -7.62 15.63 -21.58
N ARG A 263 -8.60 16.34 -21.03
CA ARG A 263 -8.45 17.78 -20.75
C ARG A 263 -7.34 18.07 -19.74
N ALA A 264 -7.17 17.22 -18.73
CA ALA A 264 -6.06 17.35 -17.78
C ALA A 264 -4.69 17.25 -18.47
N LEU A 265 -4.54 16.29 -19.40
CA LEU A 265 -3.31 16.13 -20.19
C LEU A 265 -3.05 17.32 -21.11
N GLU A 266 -4.08 17.84 -21.79
CA GLU A 266 -3.99 19.06 -22.62
C GLU A 266 -3.54 20.29 -21.82
N LEU A 267 -3.90 20.34 -20.53
CA LEU A 267 -3.50 21.40 -19.60
C LEU A 267 -2.15 21.13 -18.91
N GLY A 268 -1.38 20.15 -19.39
CA GLY A 268 -0.02 19.88 -18.93
C GLY A 268 0.11 18.92 -17.76
N LEU A 269 -0.93 18.14 -17.42
CA LEU A 269 -0.77 17.04 -16.47
C LEU A 269 0.18 15.98 -17.05
N SER A 270 1.15 15.52 -16.25
CA SER A 270 2.03 14.42 -16.66
C SER A 270 1.23 13.15 -16.98
N PRO A 271 1.47 12.49 -18.14
CA PRO A 271 0.82 11.24 -18.51
C PRO A 271 0.94 10.14 -17.45
N GLY A 272 2.10 10.03 -16.79
CA GLY A 272 2.33 9.03 -15.75
C GLY A 272 1.44 9.22 -14.51
N ILE A 273 1.19 10.48 -14.13
CA ILE A 273 0.27 10.80 -13.02
C ILE A 273 -1.16 10.38 -13.38
N ALA A 274 -1.60 10.71 -14.60
CA ALA A 274 -2.92 10.31 -15.08
C ALA A 274 -3.08 8.79 -15.10
N GLU A 275 -2.07 8.05 -15.56
CA GLU A 275 -2.10 6.58 -15.62
C GLU A 275 -2.23 5.94 -14.23
N GLN A 276 -1.43 6.39 -13.25
CA GLN A 276 -1.48 5.90 -11.87
C GLN A 276 -2.85 6.14 -11.22
N ASP A 277 -3.48 7.28 -11.51
CA ASP A 277 -4.80 7.61 -11.00
C ASP A 277 -5.89 6.78 -11.66
N ILE A 278 -5.83 6.58 -12.98
CA ILE A 278 -6.72 5.66 -13.71
C ILE A 278 -6.63 4.27 -13.10
N MET A 279 -5.40 3.77 -12.88
CA MET A 279 -5.15 2.49 -12.23
C MET A 279 -5.83 2.36 -10.88
N ARG A 280 -5.69 3.39 -10.05
CA ARG A 280 -6.30 3.43 -8.72
C ARG A 280 -7.82 3.46 -8.82
N ALA A 281 -8.38 4.31 -9.67
CA ALA A 281 -9.82 4.43 -9.87
C ALA A 281 -10.44 3.13 -10.39
N MET A 282 -9.75 2.44 -11.31
CA MET A 282 -10.14 1.11 -11.80
C MET A 282 -10.16 0.07 -10.70
N ARG A 283 -9.07 -0.07 -9.94
CA ARG A 283 -9.01 -1.03 -8.83
C ARG A 283 -10.14 -0.80 -7.82
N LEU A 284 -10.42 0.47 -7.49
CA LEU A 284 -11.49 0.83 -6.56
C LEU A 284 -12.88 0.50 -7.13
N ARG A 285 -13.14 0.82 -8.40
CA ARG A 285 -14.43 0.53 -9.03
C ARG A 285 -14.67 -0.97 -9.21
N MET A 286 -13.68 -1.72 -9.71
CA MET A 286 -13.80 -3.18 -9.86
C MET A 286 -13.99 -3.86 -8.50
N ARG A 287 -13.27 -3.43 -7.46
CA ARG A 287 -13.50 -3.90 -6.09
C ARG A 287 -14.93 -3.63 -5.64
N ALA A 288 -15.42 -2.39 -5.79
CA ALA A 288 -16.77 -2.03 -5.38
C ALA A 288 -17.85 -2.86 -6.10
N LEU A 289 -17.69 -3.09 -7.41
CA LEU A 289 -18.62 -3.91 -8.20
C LEU A 289 -18.60 -5.37 -7.74
N ARG A 290 -17.41 -5.94 -7.52
CA ARG A 290 -17.27 -7.30 -7.00
C ARG A 290 -17.85 -7.46 -5.61
N ASP A 291 -17.59 -6.50 -4.72
CA ASP A 291 -18.11 -6.53 -3.34
C ASP A 291 -19.64 -6.39 -3.34
N ALA A 292 -20.22 -5.77 -4.37
CA ALA A 292 -21.67 -5.73 -4.64
C ALA A 292 -22.20 -6.98 -5.38
N GLY A 293 -21.34 -7.95 -5.73
CA GLY A 293 -21.71 -9.15 -6.50
C GLY A 293 -21.87 -8.92 -8.01
N ASP A 294 -21.66 -7.70 -8.50
CA ASP A 294 -21.78 -7.33 -9.91
C ASP A 294 -20.50 -7.68 -10.69
N ARG A 295 -20.35 -8.98 -10.99
CA ARG A 295 -19.23 -9.50 -11.78
C ARG A 295 -19.25 -9.00 -13.22
N ASP A 296 -20.42 -8.93 -13.84
CA ASP A 296 -20.59 -8.46 -15.22
C ASP A 296 -20.18 -6.99 -15.36
N GLY A 297 -20.57 -6.15 -14.40
CA GLY A 297 -20.14 -4.76 -14.34
C GLY A 297 -18.62 -4.63 -14.17
N ALA A 298 -18.00 -5.46 -13.33
CA ALA A 298 -16.55 -5.45 -13.13
C ALA A 298 -15.80 -5.84 -14.42
N THR A 299 -16.28 -6.87 -15.11
CA THR A 299 -15.81 -7.32 -16.43
C THR A 299 -15.97 -6.23 -17.49
N ALA A 300 -17.14 -5.61 -17.56
CA ALA A 300 -17.45 -4.54 -18.50
C ALA A 300 -16.53 -3.33 -18.31
N VAL A 301 -16.17 -2.98 -17.06
CA VAL A 301 -15.22 -1.90 -16.77
C VAL A 301 -13.83 -2.21 -17.32
N ALA A 302 -13.32 -3.43 -17.12
CA ALA A 302 -12.02 -3.84 -17.63
C ALA A 302 -11.99 -3.83 -19.17
N LEU A 303 -13.00 -4.41 -19.81
CA LEU A 303 -13.10 -4.46 -21.28
C LEU A 303 -13.30 -3.06 -21.89
N ARG A 304 -14.18 -2.23 -21.32
CA ARG A 304 -14.42 -0.88 -21.83
C ARG A 304 -13.16 -0.03 -21.74
N GLN A 305 -12.38 -0.18 -20.67
CA GLN A 305 -11.11 0.55 -20.54
C GLN A 305 -10.09 0.14 -21.61
N ALA A 306 -9.96 -1.15 -21.90
CA ALA A 306 -9.15 -1.62 -23.01
C ALA A 306 -9.65 -1.08 -24.36
N ALA A 307 -10.97 -1.05 -24.57
CA ALA A 307 -11.58 -0.54 -25.80
C ALA A 307 -11.43 0.98 -26.00
N LEU A 308 -11.24 1.74 -24.93
CA LEU A 308 -11.05 3.19 -24.98
C LEU A 308 -9.62 3.61 -25.35
N ARG A 309 -8.64 2.72 -25.15
CA ARG A 309 -7.23 2.91 -25.53
C ARG A 309 -6.68 1.62 -26.13
N PRO A 310 -7.19 1.19 -27.31
CA PRO A 310 -6.79 -0.06 -27.92
C PRO A 310 -5.29 -0.13 -28.24
N GLU A 311 -4.67 1.00 -28.51
CA GLU A 311 -3.25 1.18 -28.83
C GLU A 311 -2.31 1.21 -27.62
N ASP A 312 -2.84 1.30 -26.40
CA ASP A 312 -2.04 1.38 -25.19
C ASP A 312 -1.78 -0.02 -24.60
N PHE A 313 -0.51 -0.43 -24.63
CA PHE A 313 -0.06 -1.70 -24.07
C PHE A 313 -0.50 -1.88 -22.62
N HIS A 314 -0.34 -0.83 -21.80
CA HIS A 314 -0.63 -0.93 -20.37
C HIS A 314 -2.13 -1.12 -20.14
N SER A 315 -3.01 -0.44 -20.88
CA SER A 315 -4.46 -0.65 -20.80
C SER A 315 -4.86 -2.08 -21.15
N GLN A 316 -4.31 -2.65 -22.22
CA GLN A 316 -4.58 -4.04 -22.62
C GLN A 316 -4.11 -5.06 -21.58
N ALA A 317 -2.86 -4.97 -21.13
CA ALA A 317 -2.31 -5.89 -20.14
C ALA A 317 -3.08 -5.85 -18.82
N ARG A 318 -3.49 -4.66 -18.38
CA ARG A 318 -4.25 -4.47 -17.14
C ARG A 318 -5.64 -5.08 -17.20
N ALA A 319 -6.35 -4.91 -18.31
CA ALA A 319 -7.65 -5.54 -18.49
C ALA A 319 -7.52 -7.07 -18.44
N GLY A 320 -6.51 -7.64 -19.12
CA GLY A 320 -6.22 -9.08 -19.07
C GLY A 320 -5.98 -9.58 -17.64
N HIS A 321 -5.11 -8.92 -16.88
CA HIS A 321 -4.81 -9.30 -15.49
C HIS A 321 -6.00 -9.14 -14.55
N ALA A 322 -6.79 -8.08 -14.74
CA ALA A 322 -8.01 -7.87 -13.95
C ALA A 322 -9.02 -8.99 -14.19
N LEU A 323 -9.28 -9.34 -15.46
CA LEU A 323 -10.21 -10.39 -15.86
C LEU A 323 -9.73 -11.77 -15.39
N LEU A 324 -8.44 -12.06 -15.52
CA LEU A 324 -7.83 -13.28 -14.97
C LEU A 324 -8.06 -13.40 -13.45
N GLY A 325 -7.80 -12.32 -12.70
CA GLY A 325 -8.02 -12.28 -11.25
C GLY A 325 -9.49 -12.43 -10.84
N MET A 326 -10.43 -12.17 -11.74
CA MET A 326 -11.87 -12.38 -11.54
C MET A 326 -12.34 -13.79 -11.95
N GLY A 327 -11.47 -14.61 -12.57
CA GLY A 327 -11.83 -15.91 -13.13
C GLY A 327 -12.53 -15.83 -14.50
N GLU A 328 -12.56 -14.65 -15.11
CA GLU A 328 -13.24 -14.38 -16.37
C GLU A 328 -12.33 -14.73 -17.56
N PHE A 329 -11.96 -16.01 -17.65
CA PHE A 329 -10.93 -16.49 -18.57
C PHE A 329 -11.27 -16.21 -20.04
N ASN A 330 -12.54 -16.35 -20.43
CA ASN A 330 -12.98 -16.09 -21.80
C ASN A 330 -12.80 -14.62 -22.20
N ALA A 331 -13.11 -13.68 -21.29
CA ALA A 331 -12.93 -12.26 -21.55
C ALA A 331 -11.45 -11.83 -21.47
N ALA A 332 -10.63 -12.51 -20.66
CA ALA A 332 -9.23 -12.15 -20.42
C ALA A 332 -8.31 -12.39 -21.63
N GLU A 333 -8.65 -13.32 -22.52
CA GLU A 333 -7.79 -13.70 -23.65
C GLU A 333 -7.54 -12.54 -24.63
N ALA A 334 -8.60 -11.85 -25.07
CA ALA A 334 -8.48 -10.81 -26.09
C ALA A 334 -7.57 -9.64 -25.65
N PRO A 335 -7.71 -9.08 -24.44
CA PRO A 335 -6.79 -8.05 -23.95
C PRO A 335 -5.34 -8.52 -23.83
N PHE A 336 -5.08 -9.75 -23.39
CA PHE A 336 -3.70 -10.25 -23.36
C PHE A 336 -3.10 -10.42 -24.76
N ARG A 337 -3.88 -10.93 -25.73
CA ARG A 337 -3.43 -11.03 -27.12
C ARG A 337 -3.15 -9.66 -27.72
N ALA A 338 -4.01 -8.67 -27.46
CA ALA A 338 -3.80 -7.29 -27.88
C ALA A 338 -2.54 -6.69 -27.24
N ALA A 339 -2.30 -6.94 -25.95
CA ALA A 339 -1.06 -6.52 -25.27
C ALA A 339 0.19 -7.12 -25.94
N LEU A 340 0.18 -8.42 -26.28
CA LEU A 340 1.30 -9.07 -26.97
C LEU A 340 1.48 -8.60 -28.42
N ALA A 341 0.41 -8.19 -29.09
CA ALA A 341 0.50 -7.56 -30.41
C ALA A 341 1.21 -6.20 -30.36
N LEU A 342 1.03 -5.45 -29.26
CA LEU A 342 1.68 -4.17 -29.02
C LEU A 342 3.13 -4.32 -28.54
N ARG A 343 3.42 -5.27 -27.64
CA ARG A 343 4.77 -5.53 -27.12
C ARG A 343 5.00 -7.01 -26.83
N LYS A 344 6.06 -7.58 -27.42
CA LYS A 344 6.40 -9.01 -27.31
C LYS A 344 7.39 -9.35 -26.20
N ASN A 345 8.25 -8.46 -25.73
CA ASN A 345 9.23 -8.78 -24.69
C ASN A 345 8.67 -8.51 -23.27
N VAL A 346 7.60 -9.22 -22.90
CA VAL A 346 6.91 -8.97 -21.62
C VAL A 346 6.37 -10.25 -20.97
N GLY A 347 7.16 -10.89 -20.10
CA GLY A 347 6.84 -12.24 -19.61
C GLY A 347 5.58 -12.36 -18.75
N HIS A 348 5.22 -11.35 -17.95
CA HIS A 348 3.98 -11.40 -17.17
C HIS A 348 2.70 -11.48 -18.03
N VAL A 349 2.74 -11.02 -19.29
CA VAL A 349 1.62 -11.13 -20.23
C VAL A 349 1.53 -12.54 -20.81
N TYR A 350 2.67 -13.15 -21.17
CA TYR A 350 2.74 -14.56 -21.56
C TYR A 350 2.24 -15.48 -20.44
N GLN A 351 2.68 -15.22 -19.21
CA GLN A 351 2.23 -15.94 -18.03
C GLN A 351 0.70 -15.83 -17.87
N GLY A 352 0.16 -14.61 -17.86
CA GLY A 352 -1.27 -14.36 -17.72
C GLY A 352 -2.11 -15.07 -18.78
N LEU A 353 -1.72 -14.95 -20.06
CA LEU A 353 -2.44 -15.62 -21.15
C LEU A 353 -2.30 -17.14 -21.12
N SER A 354 -1.15 -17.69 -20.71
CA SER A 354 -1.00 -19.15 -20.56
C SER A 354 -1.91 -19.73 -19.48
N LEU A 355 -2.14 -19.00 -18.38
CA LEU A 355 -3.09 -19.38 -17.32
C LEU A 355 -4.53 -19.35 -17.83
N VAL A 356 -4.88 -18.34 -18.63
CA VAL A 356 -6.18 -18.25 -19.31
C VAL A 356 -6.40 -19.47 -20.22
N LEU A 357 -5.43 -19.77 -21.09
CA LEU A 357 -5.50 -20.91 -22.01
C LEU A 357 -5.58 -22.24 -21.26
N GLY A 358 -4.80 -22.42 -20.19
CA GLY A 358 -4.84 -23.61 -19.33
C GLY A 358 -6.21 -23.80 -18.68
N SER A 359 -6.82 -22.72 -18.17
CA SER A 359 -8.17 -22.75 -17.58
C SER A 359 -9.26 -23.07 -18.61
N GLN A 360 -9.04 -22.70 -19.87
CA GLN A 360 -9.87 -23.09 -21.01
C GLN A 360 -9.57 -24.51 -21.54
N LYS A 361 -8.73 -25.29 -20.85
CA LYS A 361 -8.27 -26.64 -21.25
C LYS A 361 -7.49 -26.67 -22.58
N ARG A 362 -6.97 -25.53 -23.04
CA ARG A 362 -6.16 -25.38 -24.27
C ARG A 362 -4.67 -25.49 -23.96
N MET A 363 -4.29 -26.60 -23.33
CA MET A 363 -2.95 -26.77 -22.74
C MET A 363 -1.83 -26.78 -23.78
N THR A 364 -2.05 -27.37 -24.95
CA THR A 364 -1.08 -27.37 -26.06
C THR A 364 -0.75 -25.93 -26.51
N GLU A 365 -1.76 -25.06 -26.61
CA GLU A 365 -1.56 -23.65 -26.95
C GLU A 365 -0.85 -22.90 -25.84
N ALA A 366 -1.15 -23.19 -24.57
CA ALA A 366 -0.46 -22.58 -23.42
C ALA A 366 1.04 -22.90 -23.43
N LEU A 367 1.41 -24.15 -23.71
CA LEU A 367 2.81 -24.58 -23.83
C LEU A 367 3.53 -23.90 -24.99
N GLU A 368 2.94 -23.86 -26.18
CA GLU A 368 3.53 -23.17 -27.34
C GLU A 368 3.63 -21.66 -27.13
N LEU A 369 2.65 -21.07 -26.44
CA LEU A 369 2.69 -19.67 -26.05
C LEU A 369 3.85 -19.37 -25.09
N CYS A 370 4.04 -20.17 -24.04
CA CYS A 370 5.17 -20.00 -23.13
C CYS A 370 6.51 -20.24 -23.83
N LYS A 371 6.60 -21.22 -24.73
CA LYS A 371 7.78 -21.48 -25.57
C LYS A 371 8.14 -20.28 -26.46
N ARG A 372 7.14 -19.60 -27.01
CA ARG A 372 7.34 -18.32 -27.71
C ARG A 372 7.77 -17.22 -26.74
N GLY A 373 7.12 -17.13 -25.59
CA GLY A 373 7.42 -16.12 -24.58
C GLY A 373 8.88 -16.14 -24.10
N VAL A 374 9.43 -17.32 -23.81
CA VAL A 374 10.84 -17.45 -23.41
C VAL A 374 11.83 -17.16 -24.55
N ARG A 375 11.39 -17.23 -25.82
CA ARG A 375 12.19 -16.75 -26.97
C ARG A 375 12.14 -15.23 -27.12
N ASP A 376 10.97 -14.63 -26.89
CA ASP A 376 10.77 -13.19 -27.00
C ASP A 376 11.35 -12.42 -25.78
N ALA A 377 11.43 -13.08 -24.62
CA ALA A 377 11.91 -12.54 -23.35
C ALA A 377 12.91 -13.51 -22.66
N PRO A 378 14.08 -13.78 -23.26
CA PRO A 378 15.02 -14.81 -22.77
C PRO A 378 15.68 -14.48 -21.42
N GLY A 379 15.59 -13.22 -20.97
CA GLY A 379 16.07 -12.79 -19.65
C GLY A 379 15.01 -12.84 -18.55
N ASP A 380 13.76 -13.15 -18.85
CA ASP A 380 12.69 -13.17 -17.85
C ASP A 380 12.68 -14.50 -17.09
N GLY A 381 13.46 -14.56 -16.01
CA GLY A 381 13.56 -15.75 -15.16
C GLY A 381 12.21 -16.19 -14.57
N LYS A 382 11.27 -15.27 -14.32
CA LYS A 382 9.92 -15.61 -13.81
C LYS A 382 9.13 -16.36 -14.87
N LEU A 383 9.24 -15.96 -16.14
CA LEU A 383 8.60 -16.66 -17.26
C LEU A 383 9.21 -18.06 -17.46
N HIS A 384 10.54 -18.20 -17.36
CA HIS A 384 11.19 -19.51 -17.43
C HIS A 384 10.72 -20.45 -16.32
N VAL A 385 10.65 -19.97 -15.06
CA VAL A 385 10.08 -20.77 -13.94
C VAL A 385 8.63 -21.17 -14.22
N HIS A 386 7.81 -20.24 -14.69
CA HIS A 386 6.41 -20.53 -15.02
C HIS A 386 6.27 -21.58 -16.13
N TYR A 387 7.06 -21.45 -17.20
CA TYR A 387 7.07 -22.42 -18.29
C TYR A 387 7.58 -23.79 -17.83
N GLY A 388 8.63 -23.82 -17.00
CA GLY A 388 9.15 -25.06 -16.39
C GLY A 388 8.08 -25.79 -15.57
N HIS A 389 7.30 -25.09 -14.74
CA HIS A 389 6.19 -25.71 -14.01
C HIS A 389 5.09 -26.23 -14.94
N LEU A 390 4.77 -25.47 -16.00
CA LEU A 390 3.76 -25.90 -16.98
C LEU A 390 4.22 -27.18 -17.70
N LEU A 391 5.51 -27.29 -18.03
CA LEU A 391 6.10 -28.49 -18.64
C LEU A 391 6.10 -29.68 -17.68
N LEU A 392 6.50 -29.46 -16.42
CA LEU A 392 6.51 -30.48 -15.37
C LEU A 392 5.12 -31.08 -15.15
N ASN A 393 4.10 -30.23 -14.99
CA ASN A 393 2.71 -30.66 -14.79
C ASN A 393 2.14 -31.42 -16.01
N ASN A 394 2.81 -31.33 -17.15
CA ASN A 394 2.46 -31.99 -18.40
C ASN A 394 3.40 -33.16 -18.76
N GLY A 395 4.27 -33.59 -17.83
CA GLY A 395 5.17 -34.72 -18.01
C GLY A 395 6.34 -34.46 -18.96
N LYS A 396 6.58 -33.21 -19.39
CA LYS A 396 7.69 -32.82 -20.27
C LYS A 396 8.94 -32.52 -19.46
N LEU A 397 9.47 -33.56 -18.81
CA LEU A 397 10.49 -33.42 -17.76
C LEU A 397 11.82 -32.83 -18.26
N ASP A 398 12.33 -33.28 -19.42
CA ASP A 398 13.60 -32.76 -19.96
C ASP A 398 13.50 -31.28 -20.36
N GLU A 399 12.38 -30.89 -20.97
CA GLU A 399 12.12 -29.49 -21.30
C GLU A 399 12.01 -28.64 -20.01
N ALA A 400 11.36 -29.16 -18.96
CA ALA A 400 11.19 -28.47 -17.69
C ALA A 400 12.52 -28.22 -16.99
N GLU A 401 13.37 -29.25 -16.89
CA GLU A 401 14.72 -29.14 -16.34
C GLU A 401 15.53 -28.04 -17.06
N ALA A 402 15.49 -28.04 -18.40
CA ALA A 402 16.20 -27.04 -19.18
C ALA A 402 15.78 -25.61 -18.81
N GLN A 403 14.49 -25.37 -18.58
CA GLN A 403 13.98 -24.06 -18.16
C GLN A 403 14.47 -23.66 -16.77
N PHE A 404 14.41 -24.57 -15.78
CA PHE A 404 14.89 -24.26 -14.44
C PHE A 404 16.41 -24.01 -14.41
N ARG A 405 17.19 -24.80 -15.16
CA ARG A 405 18.65 -24.59 -15.26
C ARG A 405 19.03 -23.28 -15.93
N ILE A 406 18.22 -22.73 -16.86
CA ILE A 406 18.45 -21.38 -17.41
C ILE A 406 18.43 -20.34 -16.28
N VAL A 407 17.44 -20.41 -15.39
CA VAL A 407 17.29 -19.49 -14.26
C VAL A 407 18.44 -19.66 -13.27
N LEU A 408 18.81 -20.91 -12.96
CA LEU A 408 19.87 -21.22 -12.00
C LEU A 408 21.27 -20.82 -12.49
N ARG A 409 21.51 -20.77 -13.81
CA ARG A 409 22.77 -20.21 -14.35
C ARG A 409 22.90 -18.71 -14.08
N GLN A 410 21.78 -17.98 -14.01
CA GLN A 410 21.77 -16.55 -13.71
C GLN A 410 21.78 -16.29 -12.20
N ASN A 411 21.04 -17.10 -11.45
CA ASN A 411 20.95 -17.03 -10.00
C ASN A 411 20.93 -18.45 -9.40
N PRO A 412 22.10 -18.97 -8.95
CA PRO A 412 22.21 -20.32 -8.39
C PRO A 412 21.36 -20.58 -7.14
N SER A 413 21.01 -19.55 -6.36
CA SER A 413 20.15 -19.65 -5.17
C SER A 413 18.69 -19.28 -5.43
N HIS A 414 18.24 -19.33 -6.69
CA HIS A 414 16.85 -19.00 -7.01
C HIS A 414 15.88 -20.08 -6.50
N ALA A 415 15.35 -19.90 -5.30
CA ALA A 415 14.53 -20.87 -4.56
C ALA A 415 13.46 -21.59 -5.39
N LYS A 416 12.61 -20.85 -6.12
CA LYS A 416 11.53 -21.46 -6.95
C LYS A 416 12.05 -22.32 -8.11
N ALA A 417 13.25 -22.02 -8.61
CA ALA A 417 13.85 -22.78 -9.70
C ALA A 417 14.54 -24.03 -9.17
N LEU A 418 15.20 -23.96 -8.00
CA LEU A 418 15.72 -25.13 -7.29
C LEU A 418 14.59 -26.11 -6.94
N LEU A 419 13.47 -25.60 -6.40
CA LEU A 419 12.31 -26.42 -6.07
C LEU A 419 11.74 -27.12 -7.32
N GLY A 420 11.50 -26.36 -8.39
CA GLY A 420 11.00 -26.89 -9.65
C GLY A 420 11.94 -27.92 -10.29
N LEU A 421 13.25 -27.69 -10.24
CA LEU A 421 14.26 -28.63 -10.72
C LEU A 421 14.26 -29.92 -9.88
N SER A 422 14.24 -29.80 -8.55
CA SER A 422 14.19 -30.97 -7.66
C SER A 422 12.93 -31.80 -7.89
N HIS A 423 11.75 -31.16 -8.04
CA HIS A 423 10.51 -31.85 -8.40
C HIS A 423 10.62 -32.57 -9.75
N THR A 424 11.23 -31.91 -10.74
CA THR A 424 11.41 -32.47 -12.09
C THR A 424 12.31 -33.70 -12.08
N LEU A 425 13.45 -33.63 -11.39
CA LEU A 425 14.39 -34.73 -11.23
C LEU A 425 13.76 -35.91 -10.47
N ALA A 426 13.01 -35.62 -9.39
CA ALA A 426 12.29 -36.64 -8.64
C ALA A 426 11.23 -37.34 -9.50
N ALA A 427 10.48 -36.59 -10.32
CA ALA A 427 9.48 -37.14 -11.23
C ALA A 427 10.11 -37.99 -12.35
N ARG A 428 11.34 -37.66 -12.79
CA ARG A 428 12.08 -38.46 -13.78
C ARG A 428 12.70 -39.73 -13.17
N GLY A 429 12.90 -39.75 -11.86
CA GLY A 429 13.51 -40.87 -11.13
C GLY A 429 14.97 -40.63 -10.73
N ASP A 430 15.53 -39.45 -11.00
CA ASP A 430 16.91 -39.08 -10.67
C ASP A 430 17.05 -38.65 -9.21
N ARG A 431 16.78 -39.60 -8.32
CA ARG A 431 16.63 -39.41 -6.88
C ARG A 431 17.83 -38.72 -6.23
N ALA A 432 19.05 -39.15 -6.58
CA ALA A 432 20.27 -38.62 -5.98
C ALA A 432 20.47 -37.14 -6.30
N GLU A 433 20.26 -36.75 -7.56
CA GLU A 433 20.39 -35.35 -7.99
C GLU A 433 19.25 -34.49 -7.44
N ALA A 434 18.02 -35.03 -7.40
CA ALA A 434 16.87 -34.34 -6.80
C ALA A 434 17.13 -33.95 -5.34
N ILE A 435 17.76 -34.85 -4.55
CA ILE A 435 18.15 -34.59 -3.16
C ILE A 435 19.25 -33.54 -3.09
N ALA A 436 20.28 -33.64 -3.94
CA ALA A 436 21.37 -32.67 -3.97
C ALA A 436 20.84 -31.24 -4.21
N VAL A 437 19.94 -31.09 -5.19
CA VAL A 437 19.28 -29.81 -5.50
C VAL A 437 18.37 -29.34 -4.34
N ALA A 438 17.59 -30.24 -3.72
CA ALA A 438 16.75 -29.90 -2.57
C ALA A 438 17.59 -29.48 -1.35
N ARG A 439 18.76 -30.09 -1.13
CA ARG A 439 19.70 -29.68 -0.08
C ARG A 439 20.29 -28.31 -0.34
N GLN A 440 20.62 -27.99 -1.59
CA GLN A 440 21.07 -26.65 -1.95
C GLN A 440 20.02 -25.59 -1.59
N GLN A 441 18.74 -25.87 -1.82
CA GLN A 441 17.64 -24.93 -1.52
C GLN A 441 17.52 -24.59 -0.03
N VAL A 442 17.82 -25.53 0.87
CA VAL A 442 17.69 -25.30 2.33
C VAL A 442 18.95 -24.69 2.95
N GLN A 443 20.02 -24.52 2.18
CA GLN A 443 21.27 -23.87 2.62
C GLN A 443 21.25 -22.34 2.53
N ASP A 444 20.22 -21.75 1.93
CA ASP A 444 20.07 -20.29 1.83
C ASP A 444 19.78 -19.63 3.19
N ALA A 445 20.20 -18.38 3.35
CA ALA A 445 20.00 -17.59 4.57
C ALA A 445 18.51 -17.34 4.86
N ASP A 446 17.69 -17.22 3.82
CA ASP A 446 16.24 -17.08 3.92
C ASP A 446 15.58 -18.47 3.94
N LYS A 447 15.55 -19.09 5.13
CA LYS A 447 14.95 -20.43 5.32
C LYS A 447 13.44 -20.44 4.99
N ASP A 448 13.04 -21.22 3.99
CA ASP A 448 11.63 -21.45 3.62
C ASP A 448 11.13 -22.80 4.17
N PRO A 449 10.11 -22.84 5.07
CA PRO A 449 9.59 -24.09 5.61
C PRO A 449 9.07 -25.08 4.55
N GLN A 450 8.60 -24.60 3.40
CA GLN A 450 8.15 -25.48 2.31
C GLN A 450 9.32 -26.22 1.63
N ALA A 451 10.50 -25.60 1.57
CA ALA A 451 11.71 -26.23 1.05
C ALA A 451 12.16 -27.41 1.93
N TYR A 452 12.14 -27.22 3.25
CA TYR A 452 12.45 -28.28 4.22
C TYR A 452 11.39 -29.40 4.16
N LEU A 453 10.10 -29.06 4.08
CA LEU A 453 9.03 -30.04 3.89
C LEU A 453 9.27 -30.90 2.65
N TRP A 454 9.60 -30.28 1.51
CA TRP A 454 9.88 -31.01 0.27
C TRP A 454 11.11 -31.92 0.41
N LEU A 455 12.23 -31.42 0.93
CA LEU A 455 13.44 -32.23 1.15
C LEU A 455 13.14 -33.44 2.04
N GLY A 456 12.42 -33.25 3.16
CA GLY A 456 12.04 -34.34 4.05
C GLY A 456 11.16 -35.39 3.36
N GLN A 457 10.19 -34.97 2.54
CA GLN A 457 9.35 -35.87 1.76
C GLN A 457 10.16 -36.66 0.73
N LEU A 458 11.12 -36.02 0.07
CA LEU A 458 11.99 -36.66 -0.89
C LEU A 458 12.91 -37.69 -0.21
N LEU A 459 13.48 -37.36 0.95
CA LEU A 459 14.29 -38.28 1.77
C LEU A 459 13.48 -39.51 2.21
N LEU A 460 12.22 -39.32 2.63
CA LEU A 460 11.32 -40.44 2.90
C LEU A 460 11.07 -41.28 1.64
N PHE A 461 10.84 -40.66 0.49
CA PHE A 461 10.55 -41.37 -0.75
C PHE A 461 11.71 -42.26 -1.20
N VAL A 462 12.96 -41.81 -0.99
CA VAL A 462 14.16 -42.57 -1.38
C VAL A 462 14.61 -43.60 -0.35
N GLY A 463 13.95 -43.68 0.80
CA GLY A 463 14.26 -44.66 1.84
C GLY A 463 15.27 -44.19 2.88
N GLU A 464 15.47 -42.88 3.04
CA GLU A 464 16.39 -42.27 4.01
C GLU A 464 15.63 -41.57 5.17
N PRO A 465 14.85 -42.30 5.99
CA PRO A 465 14.02 -41.71 7.03
C PRO A 465 14.85 -41.12 8.19
N GLY A 466 16.07 -41.59 8.43
CA GLY A 466 16.96 -41.04 9.45
C GLY A 466 17.39 -39.61 9.15
N GLU A 467 17.65 -39.31 7.87
CA GLU A 467 17.96 -37.95 7.44
C GLU A 467 16.72 -37.05 7.30
N ALA A 468 15.55 -37.64 7.02
CA ALA A 468 14.31 -36.89 6.89
C ALA A 468 13.84 -36.26 8.21
N GLU A 469 14.07 -36.93 9.34
CA GLU A 469 13.63 -36.47 10.67
C GLU A 469 14.16 -35.07 11.05
N PRO A 470 15.48 -34.80 11.08
CA PRO A 470 15.99 -33.47 11.44
C PRO A 470 15.49 -32.38 10.46
N VAL A 471 15.29 -32.73 9.18
CA VAL A 471 14.75 -31.81 8.17
C VAL A 471 13.30 -31.43 8.46
N PHE A 472 12.44 -32.40 8.84
CA PHE A 472 11.07 -32.08 9.25
C PHE A 472 11.01 -31.29 10.55
N ARG A 473 11.93 -31.51 11.50
CA ARG A 473 12.03 -30.70 12.71
C ARG A 473 12.36 -29.25 12.39
N GLU A 474 13.31 -28.99 11.50
CA GLU A 474 13.60 -27.62 11.03
C GLU A 474 12.38 -26.98 10.37
N ALA A 475 11.64 -27.71 9.53
CA ALA A 475 10.40 -27.21 8.93
C ALA A 475 9.38 -26.77 10.00
N LEU A 476 9.24 -27.56 11.08
CA LEU A 476 8.32 -27.29 12.19
C LEU A 476 8.80 -26.19 13.14
N LEU A 477 10.11 -25.98 13.27
CA LEU A 477 10.67 -24.82 13.99
C LEU A 477 10.29 -23.51 13.28
N LEU A 478 10.31 -23.51 11.95
CA LEU A 478 9.97 -22.35 11.12
C LEU A 478 8.45 -22.14 10.99
N ALA A 479 7.69 -23.22 10.85
CA ALA A 479 6.23 -23.20 10.70
C ALA A 479 5.57 -24.34 11.50
N PRO A 480 5.27 -24.12 12.79
CA PRO A 480 4.70 -25.15 13.67
C PRO A 480 3.32 -25.67 13.24
N GLU A 481 2.58 -24.89 12.45
CA GLU A 481 1.26 -25.22 11.91
C GLU A 481 1.27 -26.05 10.62
N LEU A 482 2.46 -26.43 10.13
CA LEU A 482 2.60 -27.19 8.89
C LEU A 482 2.25 -28.68 9.09
N GLY A 483 0.97 -29.02 9.00
CA GLY A 483 0.45 -30.39 9.23
C GLY A 483 1.16 -31.48 8.40
N ALA A 484 1.52 -31.19 7.16
CA ALA A 484 2.27 -32.11 6.30
C ALA A 484 3.68 -32.44 6.84
N ALA A 485 4.33 -31.50 7.55
CA ALA A 485 5.63 -31.73 8.19
C ALA A 485 5.50 -32.60 9.45
N HIS A 486 4.43 -32.42 10.25
CA HIS A 486 4.12 -33.32 11.36
C HIS A 486 3.90 -34.76 10.88
N ILE A 487 3.13 -34.93 9.81
CA ILE A 487 2.91 -36.25 9.17
C ILE A 487 4.24 -36.83 8.66
N GLY A 488 5.08 -36.02 8.03
CA GLY A 488 6.40 -36.43 7.57
C GLY A 488 7.31 -36.89 8.72
N LEU A 489 7.37 -36.12 9.81
CA LEU A 489 8.16 -36.43 10.99
C LEU A 489 7.75 -37.75 11.64
N ALA A 490 6.45 -37.95 11.87
CA ALA A 490 5.94 -39.20 12.42
C ALA A 490 6.28 -40.40 11.53
N ARG A 491 6.14 -40.26 10.21
CA ARG A 491 6.51 -41.32 9.26
C ARG A 491 8.01 -41.64 9.26
N ALA A 492 8.86 -40.63 9.41
CA ALA A 492 10.30 -40.81 9.56
C ALA A 492 10.65 -41.60 10.82
N LEU A 493 9.99 -41.27 11.94
CA LEU A 493 10.14 -41.96 13.22
C LEU A 493 9.64 -43.42 13.15
N GLU A 494 8.50 -43.69 12.52
CA GLU A 494 8.01 -45.06 12.31
C GLU A 494 9.00 -45.91 11.51
N ARG A 495 9.50 -45.38 10.38
CA ARG A 495 10.42 -46.11 9.50
C ARG A 495 11.81 -46.32 10.10
N THR A 496 12.14 -45.60 11.17
CA THR A 496 13.36 -45.81 11.96
C THR A 496 13.10 -46.63 13.23
N GLY A 497 11.91 -47.23 13.38
CA GLY A 497 11.56 -48.11 14.51
C GLY A 497 11.23 -47.38 15.82
N ARG A 498 11.19 -46.04 15.82
CA ARG A 498 10.94 -45.21 17.01
C ARG A 498 9.45 -44.92 17.16
N LEU A 499 8.66 -45.98 17.31
CA LEU A 499 7.20 -45.92 17.29
C LEU A 499 6.62 -45.04 18.40
N GLU A 500 7.16 -45.09 19.62
CA GLU A 500 6.68 -44.25 20.72
C GLU A 500 6.90 -42.76 20.48
N LEU A 501 8.04 -42.39 19.88
CA LEU A 501 8.26 -41.00 19.48
C LEU A 501 7.29 -40.59 18.36
N ALA A 502 7.01 -41.48 17.40
CA ALA A 502 6.02 -41.20 16.35
C ALA A 502 4.61 -40.97 16.91
N ARG A 503 4.18 -41.78 17.89
CA ARG A 503 2.90 -41.62 18.60
C ARG A 503 2.83 -40.30 19.35
N ARG A 504 3.89 -39.94 20.09
CA ARG A 504 4.00 -38.65 20.79
C ARG A 504 3.89 -37.47 19.83
N THR A 505 4.65 -37.50 18.73
CA THR A 505 4.59 -36.47 17.68
C THR A 505 3.20 -36.36 17.06
N ALA A 506 2.54 -37.47 16.75
CA ALA A 506 1.20 -37.46 16.17
C ALA A 506 0.15 -36.93 17.16
N ALA A 507 0.25 -37.27 18.45
CA ALA A 507 -0.63 -36.76 19.49
C ALA A 507 -0.48 -35.24 19.68
N GLU A 508 0.77 -34.75 19.75
CA GLU A 508 1.03 -33.32 19.85
C GLU A 508 0.51 -32.55 18.63
N ALA A 509 0.77 -33.09 17.42
CA ALA A 509 0.28 -32.51 16.17
C ALA A 509 -1.26 -32.44 16.15
N ALA A 510 -1.95 -33.50 16.56
CA ALA A 510 -3.41 -33.56 16.60
C ALA A 510 -4.01 -32.58 17.62
N ARG A 511 -3.34 -32.36 18.77
CA ARG A 511 -3.72 -31.34 19.75
C ARG A 511 -3.54 -29.93 19.19
N ARG A 512 -2.45 -29.68 18.46
CA ARG A 512 -2.12 -28.37 17.90
C ARG A 512 -2.97 -28.02 16.68
N LEU A 513 -3.32 -29.02 15.87
CA LEU A 513 -4.05 -28.91 14.61
C LEU A 513 -5.34 -29.78 14.67
N PRO A 514 -6.32 -29.42 15.52
CA PRO A 514 -7.52 -30.22 15.72
C PRO A 514 -8.38 -30.34 14.45
N GLU A 515 -8.34 -29.35 13.57
CA GLU A 515 -9.13 -29.29 12.34
C GLU A 515 -8.43 -29.93 11.12
N ASP A 516 -7.16 -30.36 11.23
CA ASP A 516 -6.45 -31.01 10.12
C ASP A 516 -6.78 -32.51 10.08
N GLU A 517 -7.70 -32.89 9.19
CA GLU A 517 -8.18 -34.27 9.02
C GLU A 517 -7.04 -35.29 8.80
N LYS A 518 -5.97 -34.91 8.08
CA LYS A 518 -4.86 -35.82 7.78
C LYS A 518 -4.00 -36.07 9.02
N VAL A 519 -3.82 -35.04 9.84
CA VAL A 519 -3.14 -35.16 11.14
C VAL A 519 -3.97 -36.00 12.11
N GLN A 520 -5.29 -35.79 12.16
CA GLN A 520 -6.18 -36.62 13.00
C GLN A 520 -6.19 -38.08 12.56
N ALA A 521 -6.21 -38.34 11.25
CA ALA A 521 -6.13 -39.69 10.69
C ALA A 521 -4.80 -40.37 11.04
N LEU A 522 -3.68 -39.63 11.02
CA LEU A 522 -2.37 -40.13 11.44
C LEU A 522 -2.37 -40.52 12.91
N TYR A 523 -2.85 -39.66 13.80
CA TYR A 523 -2.94 -39.94 15.23
C TYR A 523 -3.81 -41.17 15.51
N SER A 524 -4.98 -41.24 14.87
CA SER A 524 -5.90 -42.39 15.00
C SER A 524 -5.25 -43.70 14.56
N ARG A 525 -4.43 -43.68 13.49
CA ARG A 525 -3.72 -44.86 12.99
C ARG A 525 -2.58 -45.29 13.93
N LEU A 526 -1.84 -44.34 14.48
CA LEU A 526 -0.69 -44.63 15.36
C LEU A 526 -1.11 -45.03 16.78
N GLY A 527 -2.29 -44.56 17.21
CA GLY A 527 -2.78 -44.72 18.57
C GLY A 527 -2.15 -43.71 19.54
N PRO A 528 -2.69 -43.63 20.76
CA PRO A 528 -2.11 -42.80 21.81
C PRO A 528 -0.69 -43.29 22.17
N PRO A 529 0.24 -42.40 22.52
CA PRO A 529 1.54 -42.78 23.07
C PRO A 529 1.41 -43.43 24.45
N ASP A 530 2.39 -44.23 24.84
CA ASP A 530 2.51 -44.69 26.23
C ASP A 530 2.98 -43.50 27.10
N LEU A 531 2.06 -43.01 27.94
CA LEU A 531 2.23 -41.83 28.78
C LEU A 531 2.00 -42.18 30.25
N THR A 532 2.75 -41.54 31.14
CA THR A 532 2.37 -41.43 32.55
C THR A 532 1.12 -40.56 32.72
N GLU A 533 0.41 -40.66 33.85
CA GLU A 533 -0.82 -39.85 34.09
C GLU A 533 -0.60 -38.34 33.93
N ALA A 534 0.57 -37.84 34.32
CA ALA A 534 0.94 -36.43 34.18
C ALA A 534 1.15 -36.02 32.71
N GLU A 535 1.87 -36.84 31.92
CA GLU A 535 2.09 -36.59 30.49
C GLU A 535 0.78 -36.73 29.69
N ALA A 536 -0.11 -37.65 30.11
CA ALA A 536 -1.43 -37.83 29.51
C ALA A 536 -2.34 -36.60 29.72
N ALA A 537 -2.24 -35.93 30.87
CA ALA A 537 -2.96 -34.70 31.16
C ALA A 537 -2.49 -33.52 30.29
N GLU A 538 -1.19 -33.43 30.00
CA GLU A 538 -0.63 -32.38 29.14
C GLU A 538 -0.99 -32.57 27.66
N LEU A 539 -0.94 -33.80 27.15
CA LEU A 539 -1.16 -34.12 25.73
C LEU A 539 -2.64 -34.29 25.35
N ALA A 540 -3.56 -34.31 26.32
CA ALA A 540 -4.99 -34.45 26.07
C ALA A 540 -5.53 -33.33 25.16
N PRO A 541 -6.43 -33.63 24.20
CA PRO A 541 -7.08 -32.60 23.41
C PRO A 541 -7.91 -31.67 24.33
N PRO A 542 -8.02 -30.38 24.00
CA PRO A 542 -8.83 -29.46 24.80
C PRO A 542 -10.25 -30.00 24.92
N ALA A 543 -10.78 -30.04 26.15
CA ALA A 543 -12.10 -30.62 26.42
C ALA A 543 -13.17 -29.97 25.52
N SER A 544 -13.94 -30.82 24.81
CA SER A 544 -15.05 -30.34 23.99
C SER A 544 -16.02 -29.50 24.83
N PRO A 545 -16.76 -28.54 24.23
CA PRO A 545 -17.75 -27.75 24.97
C PRO A 545 -18.71 -28.62 25.78
N LEU A 546 -19.10 -29.77 25.23
CA LEU A 546 -19.93 -30.77 25.92
C LEU A 546 -19.22 -31.39 27.14
N ARG A 547 -17.94 -31.75 27.01
CA ARG A 547 -17.17 -32.36 28.12
C ARG A 547 -16.86 -31.34 29.24
N ARG A 548 -16.68 -30.05 28.86
CA ARG A 548 -16.59 -28.93 29.80
C ARG A 548 -17.92 -28.68 30.50
N PHE A 549 -19.03 -28.69 29.76
CA PHE A 549 -20.38 -28.58 30.30
C PHE A 549 -20.68 -29.73 31.28
N LEU A 550 -20.41 -30.98 30.90
CA LEU A 550 -20.65 -32.14 31.77
C LEU A 550 -19.78 -32.09 33.03
N ARG A 551 -18.50 -31.73 32.94
CA ARG A 551 -17.66 -31.51 34.14
C ARG A 551 -18.23 -30.42 35.04
N ALA A 552 -18.66 -29.29 34.48
CA ALA A 552 -19.26 -28.18 35.24
C ALA A 552 -20.64 -28.54 35.83
N PHE A 553 -21.39 -29.40 35.16
CA PHE A 553 -22.71 -29.88 35.58
C PHE A 553 -22.60 -30.87 36.74
N PHE A 554 -21.62 -31.78 36.71
CA PHE A 554 -21.41 -32.80 37.76
C PHE A 554 -20.45 -32.38 38.89
N SER A 555 -19.87 -31.18 38.85
CA SER A 555 -19.03 -30.63 39.92
C SER A 555 -19.75 -29.59 40.79
N ARG A 556 -21.08 -29.47 40.66
CA ARG A 556 -21.89 -28.48 41.38
C ARG A 556 -22.65 -29.02 42.60
N ASP A 557 -22.45 -30.28 42.98
CA ASP A 557 -23.09 -30.90 44.15
C ASP A 557 -22.05 -31.31 45.21
N GLU A 558 -21.22 -30.38 45.68
CA GLU A 558 -20.61 -30.40 47.02
C GLU A 558 -20.26 -28.96 47.43
N ASP A 559 -21.28 -28.22 47.88
CA ASP A 559 -21.23 -27.19 48.94
C ASP A 559 -22.65 -26.73 49.31
#